data_AF-A0A1Q7W423-F1
#
_entry.id   AF-A0A1Q7W423-F1
#
_cell.length_a   1.000
_cell.length_b   1.000
_cell.length_c   1.000
_cell.angle_alpha   90.00
_cell.angle_beta   90.00
_cell.angle_gamma   90.00
#
_symmetry.space_group_name_H-M   'P 1'
#
loop_
_entity.id
_entity.type
_entity.pdbx_description
1 polymer ?
#
loop_
_entity_poly.entity_id
_entity_poly.type
_entity_poly.pdbx_seq_one_letter_code
_entity_poly.pdbx_strand_id
1 'polypeptide(L)'
;MGLHQGAPMPASIRHRFRARAHPARSVPCPNEHCRARAHQSCIVRVNGRVLEKPHPSRVNLWVLTVACCTTCQVTPGTPCHDDGMPRPDVHESRIQEAQVTLA
;
A
#
# COMPACT_ATOMS: atom_id res chain seq x y z
N MET A 1 -1.05 10.94 39.50
CA MET A 1 -0.25 10.99 38.26
C MET A 1 -1.21 11.32 37.10
N GLY A 2 -1.49 12.60 36.86
CA GLY A 2 -2.44 13.00 35.81
C GLY A 2 -1.81 12.88 34.43
N LEU A 3 -2.41 12.05 33.57
CA LEU A 3 -2.08 12.02 32.14
C LEU A 3 -2.42 13.40 31.58
N HIS A 4 -1.39 14.19 31.30
CA HIS A 4 -1.53 15.40 30.49
C HIS A 4 -2.08 14.96 29.13
N GLN A 5 -3.37 15.16 28.89
CA GLN A 5 -3.95 15.08 27.55
C GLN A 5 -3.31 16.21 26.74
N GLY A 6 -2.18 15.92 26.10
CA GLY A 6 -1.56 16.82 25.14
C GLY A 6 -2.60 17.21 24.10
N ALA A 7 -2.66 18.50 23.78
CA ALA A 7 -3.61 19.03 22.80
C ALA A 7 -3.60 18.17 21.52
N PRO A 8 -4.79 17.84 20.96
CA PRO A 8 -4.85 16.97 19.80
C PRO A 8 -4.09 17.61 18.64
N MET A 9 -3.13 16.87 18.05
CA MET A 9 -2.29 17.35 16.94
C MET A 9 -3.17 18.05 15.87
N PRO A 10 -2.84 19.24 15.36
CA PRO A 10 -3.70 19.91 14.37
C PRO A 10 -3.79 19.10 13.07
N ALA A 11 -4.96 19.15 12.41
CA ALA A 11 -5.29 18.31 11.25
C ALA A 11 -4.32 18.50 10.08
N SER A 12 -3.83 19.72 9.86
CA SER A 12 -2.84 20.06 8.84
C SER A 12 -1.52 19.31 9.02
N ILE A 13 -1.07 19.15 10.26
CA ILE A 13 0.14 18.38 10.60
C ILE A 13 -0.12 16.88 10.38
N ARG A 14 -1.27 16.37 10.83
CA ARG A 14 -1.65 14.95 10.60
C ARG A 14 -1.70 14.62 9.10
N HIS A 15 -2.21 15.52 8.28
CA HIS A 15 -2.27 15.35 6.82
C HIS A 15 -0.87 15.25 6.20
N ARG A 16 0.06 16.14 6.58
CA ARG A 16 1.46 16.09 6.08
C ARG A 16 2.15 14.77 6.43
N PHE A 17 1.93 14.25 7.64
CA PHE A 17 2.49 12.95 8.02
C PHE A 17 1.90 11.79 7.22
N ARG A 18 0.59 11.83 6.90
CA ARG A 18 -0.05 10.82 6.04
C ARG A 18 0.39 10.92 4.58
N ALA A 19 0.51 12.13 4.03
CA ALA A 19 0.95 12.36 2.65
C ALA A 19 2.41 11.89 2.41
N ARG A 20 3.26 11.92 3.43
CA ARG A 20 4.62 11.34 3.37
C ARG A 20 4.64 9.81 3.41
N ALA A 21 3.56 9.17 3.85
CA ALA A 21 3.50 7.72 3.94
C ALA A 21 3.11 7.14 2.57
N HIS A 22 3.81 6.09 2.13
CA HIS A 22 3.46 5.41 0.89
C HIS A 22 2.00 4.91 0.95
N PRO A 23 1.16 5.16 -0.06
CA PRO A 23 -0.27 4.86 -0.01
C PRO A 23 -0.57 3.38 0.17
N ALA A 24 0.26 2.48 -0.40
CA ALA A 24 0.20 1.05 -0.15
C ALA A 24 0.28 0.62 1.34
N ARG A 25 0.56 1.53 2.27
CA ARG A 25 0.45 1.24 3.71
C ARG A 25 -0.99 1.11 4.18
N SER A 26 -2.00 1.53 3.40
CA SER A 26 -3.42 1.35 3.75
C SER A 26 -3.82 -0.13 3.85
N VAL A 27 -3.24 -1.00 3.03
CA VAL A 27 -3.50 -2.45 3.04
C VAL A 27 -2.51 -3.19 3.94
N PRO A 28 -2.86 -4.33 4.56
CA PRO A 28 -1.89 -5.18 5.26
C PRO A 28 -0.87 -5.79 4.30
N CYS A 29 0.34 -6.07 4.78
CA CYS A 29 1.39 -6.69 3.98
C CYS A 29 1.12 -8.19 3.81
N PRO A 30 0.92 -8.70 2.57
CA PRO A 30 0.64 -10.12 2.33
C PRO A 30 1.87 -11.02 2.47
N ASN A 31 3.08 -10.44 2.48
CA ASN A 31 4.31 -11.20 2.67
C ASN A 31 4.33 -11.88 4.06
N GLU A 32 4.46 -13.20 4.09
CA GLU A 32 4.38 -14.03 5.29
C GLU A 32 5.47 -13.74 6.32
N HIS A 33 6.64 -13.30 5.86
CA HIS A 33 7.74 -12.96 6.76
C HIS A 33 7.52 -11.59 7.40
N CYS A 34 6.74 -10.70 6.79
CA CYS A 34 6.50 -9.37 7.33
C CYS A 34 5.18 -9.26 8.11
N ARG A 35 4.05 -9.63 7.50
CA ARG A 35 2.68 -9.53 8.06
C ARG A 35 2.36 -8.18 8.73
N ALA A 36 2.99 -7.09 8.30
CA ALA A 36 2.74 -5.75 8.83
C ALA A 36 1.27 -5.35 8.63
N ARG A 37 0.63 -4.79 9.67
CA ARG A 37 -0.77 -4.38 9.63
C ARG A 37 -0.98 -3.13 8.76
N ALA A 38 -2.25 -2.80 8.50
CA ALA A 38 -2.61 -1.51 7.92
C ALA A 38 -1.97 -0.35 8.71
N HIS A 39 -1.47 0.65 7.99
CA HIS A 39 -0.72 1.82 8.46
C HIS A 39 0.63 1.54 9.14
N GLN A 40 1.03 0.29 9.35
CA GLN A 40 2.36 -0.05 9.84
C GLN A 40 3.39 -0.10 8.71
N SER A 41 4.62 0.31 9.00
CA SER A 41 5.74 0.15 8.07
C SER A 41 6.10 -1.33 7.90
N CYS A 42 6.58 -1.70 6.71
CA CYS A 42 7.14 -3.02 6.51
C CYS A 42 8.47 -3.14 7.27
N ILE A 43 8.71 -4.32 7.84
CA ILE A 43 9.92 -4.65 8.58
C ILE A 43 10.55 -5.91 8.00
N VAL A 44 11.88 -5.99 8.08
CA VAL A 44 12.62 -7.22 7.81
C VAL A 44 12.62 -8.06 9.10
N ARG A 45 12.03 -9.25 9.07
CA ARG A 45 11.83 -10.07 10.27
C ARG A 45 13.13 -10.48 10.96
N VAL A 46 14.18 -10.75 10.19
CA VAL A 46 15.46 -11.28 10.68
C VAL A 46 16.15 -10.30 11.63
N ASN A 47 16.07 -9.00 11.36
CA ASN A 47 16.82 -7.96 12.06
C ASN A 47 15.95 -6.78 12.52
N GLY A 48 14.62 -6.85 12.35
CA GLY A 48 13.66 -5.84 12.79
C GLY A 48 13.74 -4.50 12.06
N ARG A 49 14.57 -4.39 11.02
CA ARG A 49 14.81 -3.12 10.32
C ARG A 49 13.56 -2.66 9.58
N VAL A 50 13.20 -1.39 9.77
CA VAL A 50 12.12 -0.74 9.01
C VAL A 50 12.58 -0.49 7.58
N LEU A 51 11.76 -0.90 6.62
CA LEU A 51 11.98 -0.63 5.21
C LEU A 51 11.48 0.77 4.87
N GLU A 52 12.28 1.49 4.08
CA GLU A 52 11.92 2.81 3.55
C GLU A 52 10.70 2.71 2.62
N LYS A 53 10.74 1.73 1.71
CA LYS A 53 9.66 1.39 0.78
C LYS A 53 8.91 0.14 1.26
N PRO A 54 7.58 0.08 1.10
CA PRO A 54 6.82 -1.15 1.38
C PRO A 54 7.26 -2.30 0.46
N HIS A 55 7.02 -3.54 0.88
CA HIS A 55 7.29 -4.71 0.05
C HIS A 55 6.53 -4.64 -1.29
N PRO A 56 7.12 -5.12 -2.40
CA PRO A 56 6.46 -5.15 -3.71
C PRO A 56 5.09 -5.83 -3.67
N SER A 57 4.98 -6.96 -2.97
CA SER A 57 3.71 -7.70 -2.81
C SER A 57 2.60 -6.86 -2.18
N ARG A 58 2.96 -5.94 -1.27
CA ARG A 58 2.00 -5.02 -0.63
C ARG A 58 1.56 -3.92 -1.60
N VAL A 59 2.49 -3.42 -2.41
CA VAL A 59 2.18 -2.46 -3.48
C VAL A 59 1.26 -3.11 -4.50
N ASN A 60 1.56 -4.34 -4.95
CA ASN A 60 0.71 -5.07 -5.89
C ASN A 60 -0.70 -5.27 -5.35
N LEU A 61 -0.85 -5.69 -4.08
CA LEU A 61 -2.15 -5.84 -3.45
C LEU A 61 -2.91 -4.51 -3.39
N TRP A 62 -2.25 -3.43 -2.99
CA TRP A 62 -2.85 -2.11 -2.97
C TRP A 62 -3.31 -1.67 -4.36
N VAL A 63 -2.44 -1.73 -5.37
CA VAL A 63 -2.74 -1.39 -6.77
C VAL A 63 -3.94 -2.18 -7.30
N LEU A 64 -3.98 -3.48 -6.99
CA LEU A 64 -5.10 -4.35 -7.33
C LEU A 64 -6.42 -3.86 -6.71
N THR A 65 -6.39 -3.35 -5.48
CA THR A 65 -7.61 -2.88 -4.79
C THR A 65 -8.10 -1.49 -5.20
N VAL A 66 -7.25 -0.63 -5.76
CA VAL A 66 -7.63 0.78 -6.01
C VAL A 66 -7.75 1.16 -7.48
N ALA A 67 -7.06 0.46 -8.39
CA ALA A 67 -6.95 0.87 -9.77
C ALA A 67 -7.50 -0.17 -10.75
N CYS A 68 -7.97 0.31 -11.90
CA CYS A 68 -8.29 -0.52 -13.06
C CYS A 68 -7.03 -0.83 -13.85
N CYS A 69 -6.96 -2.01 -14.47
CA CYS A 69 -5.88 -2.32 -15.42
C CYS A 69 -6.32 -1.93 -16.83
N THR A 70 -5.65 -0.99 -17.48
CA THR A 70 -5.97 -0.58 -18.87
C THR A 70 -5.54 -1.62 -19.91
N THR A 71 -4.55 -2.46 -19.59
CA THR A 71 -4.08 -3.55 -20.47
C THR A 71 -5.10 -4.69 -20.56
N CYS A 72 -5.60 -5.16 -19.41
CA CYS A 72 -6.60 -6.23 -19.35
C CYS A 72 -8.04 -5.72 -19.36
N GLN A 73 -8.24 -4.40 -19.18
CA GLN A 73 -9.54 -3.75 -18.97
C GLN A 73 -10.32 -4.33 -17.77
N VAL A 74 -9.63 -4.71 -16.71
CA VAL A 74 -10.25 -5.28 -15.50
C VAL A 74 -10.42 -4.25 -14.38
N THR A 75 -11.50 -4.42 -13.60
CA THR A 75 -11.86 -3.57 -12.46
C THR A 75 -10.96 -3.78 -11.24
N PRO A 76 -10.99 -2.87 -10.24
CA PRO A 76 -10.36 -3.08 -8.94
C PRO A 76 -10.85 -4.38 -8.29
N GLY A 77 -9.96 -5.13 -7.65
CA GLY A 77 -10.24 -6.44 -7.06
C GLY A 77 -9.99 -7.64 -7.99
N THR A 78 -10.04 -7.45 -9.31
CA THR A 78 -9.81 -8.53 -10.28
C THR A 78 -8.31 -8.70 -10.54
N PRO A 79 -7.74 -9.91 -10.44
CA PRO A 79 -6.33 -10.14 -10.76
C PRO A 79 -6.04 -9.84 -12.23
N CYS A 80 -4.81 -9.41 -12.51
CA CYS A 80 -4.36 -9.23 -13.89
C CYS A 80 -4.17 -10.59 -14.56
N HIS A 81 -4.32 -10.64 -15.88
CA HIS A 81 -4.13 -11.86 -16.65
C HIS A 81 -3.40 -11.58 -17.96
N ASP A 82 -2.62 -12.55 -18.41
CA ASP A 82 -2.00 -12.57 -19.73
C ASP A 82 -2.67 -13.69 -20.54
N ASP A 83 -3.30 -13.36 -21.67
CA ASP A 83 -4.02 -14.30 -22.55
C ASP A 83 -5.05 -15.20 -21.81
N GLY A 84 -5.72 -14.64 -20.80
CA GLY A 84 -6.72 -15.34 -19.99
C GLY A 84 -6.14 -16.15 -18.82
N MET A 85 -4.82 -16.22 -18.67
CA MET A 85 -4.17 -16.86 -17.52
C MET A 85 -3.86 -15.85 -16.41
N PRO A 86 -4.25 -16.13 -15.15
CA PRO A 86 -4.02 -15.21 -14.05
C PRO A 86 -2.52 -15.07 -13.77
N ARG A 87 -2.09 -13.83 -13.57
CA ARG A 87 -0.71 -13.48 -13.24
C ARG A 87 -0.57 -13.15 -11.75
N PRO A 88 0.53 -13.54 -11.09
CA PRO A 88 0.77 -13.18 -9.69
C PRO A 88 1.02 -11.67 -9.50
N ASP A 89 1.56 -11.00 -10.51
CA ASP A 89 1.88 -9.58 -10.49
C ASP A 89 0.83 -8.74 -11.24
N VAL A 90 0.76 -7.44 -10.93
CA VAL A 90 -0.11 -6.48 -11.64
C VAL A 90 0.63 -5.85 -12.82
N HIS A 91 -0.03 -5.59 -13.95
CA HIS A 91 0.61 -4.88 -15.08
C HIS A 91 1.06 -3.48 -14.68
N GLU A 92 2.13 -3.00 -15.31
CA GLU A 92 2.70 -1.68 -15.04
C GLU A 92 1.68 -0.56 -15.27
N SER A 93 0.84 -0.68 -16.30
CA SER A 93 -0.24 0.29 -16.57
C SER A 93 -1.19 0.44 -15.39
N ARG A 94 -1.50 -0.64 -14.67
CA ARG A 94 -2.33 -0.57 -13.45
C ARG A 94 -1.62 0.14 -12.30
N ILE A 95 -0.30 -0.02 -12.20
CA ILE A 95 0.53 0.69 -11.21
C ILE A 95 0.50 2.19 -11.48
N GLN A 96 0.62 2.59 -12.76
CA GLN A 96 0.52 3.98 -13.18
C GLN A 96 -0.86 4.57 -12.86
N GLU A 97 -1.94 3.87 -13.19
CA GLU A 97 -3.31 4.29 -12.83
C GLU A 97 -3.50 4.46 -11.32
N ALA A 98 -2.94 3.56 -10.51
CA ALA A 98 -3.00 3.69 -9.05
C ALA A 98 -2.24 4.91 -8.53
N GLN A 99 -1.16 5.33 -9.19
CA GLN A 99 -0.43 6.55 -8.86
C GLN A 99 -1.23 7.79 -9.24
N VAL A 100 -1.87 7.81 -10.43
CA VAL A 100 -2.72 8.90 -10.89
C VAL A 100 -3.96 9.08 -10.01
N THR A 101 -4.60 7.97 -9.61
CA THR A 101 -5.79 8.01 -8.74
C THR A 101 -5.51 8.65 -7.37
N LEU A 102 -4.24 8.74 -6.97
CA LEU A 102 -3.81 9.35 -5.71
C LEU A 102 -3.09 10.69 -5.85
N ALA A 103 -2.80 11.12 -7.08
CA ALA A 103 -2.22 12.43 -7.37
C ALA A 103 -3.29 13.53 -7.21
#